data_AF-A0A7W1UHU1-F1
#
_entry.id   AF-A0A7W1UHU1-F1
#
_cell.length_a   1.000
_cell.length_b   1.000
_cell.length_c   1.000
_cell.angle_alpha   90.00
_cell.angle_beta   90.00
_cell.angle_gamma   90.00
#
_symmetry.space_group_name_H-M   'P 1'
#
loop_
_entity.id
_entity.type
_entity.pdbx_description
1 polymer ?
#
loop_
_entity_poly.entity_id
_entity_poly.type
_entity_poly.pdbx_seq_one_letter_code
_entity_poly.pdbx_strand_id
1 'polypeptide(L)'
;MKSPSIPLPDTPLGKHGWPWTNSDPYPTHLIDNRPWPKISIVTPNYNCGEFLETIRSVLLQGYPNLEYIIIDGGSTDSSLEIIKRYEPCLAYWITQSDQGQSAAINNGFRRASGEIMGWLNSDDYYQPTRSFGLPSRSIWRRRDTS
;
A
#
# COMPACT_ATOMS: atom_id res chain seq x y z
N MET A 1 -12.20 14.71 -14.26
CA MET A 1 -12.03 15.28 -12.91
C MET A 1 -10.82 14.60 -12.28
N LYS A 2 -9.82 15.34 -11.79
CA LYS A 2 -8.76 14.74 -10.98
C LYS A 2 -9.44 14.24 -9.71
N SER A 3 -9.33 12.94 -9.39
CA SER A 3 -9.70 12.45 -8.06
C SER A 3 -8.96 13.32 -7.05
N PRO A 4 -9.63 13.95 -6.06
CA PRO A 4 -8.95 14.76 -5.07
C PRO A 4 -7.92 13.87 -4.39
N SER A 5 -6.63 14.15 -4.61
CA SER A 5 -5.55 13.44 -3.96
C SER A 5 -5.66 13.76 -2.48
N ILE A 6 -6.18 12.81 -1.70
CA ILE A 6 -6.21 12.93 -0.25
C ILE A 6 -4.75 13.10 0.21
N PRO A 7 -4.42 14.20 0.91
CA PRO A 7 -3.05 14.43 1.33
C PRO A 7 -2.61 13.29 2.27
N LEU A 8 -1.44 12.73 1.99
CA LEU A 8 -0.85 11.73 2.88
C LEU A 8 -0.50 12.38 4.24
N PRO A 9 -0.54 11.62 5.34
CA PRO A 9 -0.05 12.10 6.63
C PRO A 9 1.36 12.68 6.55
N ASP A 10 1.63 13.70 7.37
CA ASP A 10 2.94 14.34 7.43
C ASP A 10 4.07 13.34 7.65
N THR A 11 5.21 13.59 7.03
CA THR A 11 6.44 12.80 7.25
C THR A 11 6.91 12.99 8.70
N PRO A 12 7.28 11.92 9.44
CA PRO A 12 7.90 12.07 10.75
C PRO A 12 9.17 12.94 10.68
N LEU A 13 9.43 13.72 11.72
CA LEU A 13 10.56 14.66 11.76
C LEU A 13 11.89 13.92 11.52
N GLY A 14 12.72 14.45 10.63
CA GLY A 14 14.04 13.89 10.30
C GLY A 14 14.03 12.69 9.34
N LYS A 15 12.87 12.29 8.79
CA LYS A 15 12.79 11.27 7.73
C LYS A 15 12.95 11.91 6.35
N HIS A 16 13.85 11.37 5.54
CA HIS A 16 14.14 11.81 4.17
C HIS A 16 14.23 10.61 3.21
N GLY A 17 14.09 10.84 1.90
CA GLY A 17 14.16 9.80 0.87
C GLY A 17 12.89 8.98 0.73
N TRP A 18 12.89 7.93 -0.09
CA TRP A 18 11.74 7.03 -0.26
C TRP A 18 11.47 6.21 1.02
N PRO A 19 10.21 5.95 1.43
CA PRO A 19 8.93 6.38 0.85
C PRO A 19 8.38 7.67 1.48
N TRP A 20 9.21 8.71 1.66
CA TRP A 20 8.81 10.01 2.23
C TRP A 20 8.75 11.13 1.17
N THR A 21 9.31 10.88 -0.02
CA THR A 21 9.33 11.81 -1.16
C THR A 21 8.39 11.35 -2.27
N ASN A 22 7.57 12.26 -2.81
CA ASN A 22 6.61 11.97 -3.87
C ASN A 22 7.28 11.49 -5.17
N SER A 23 6.60 10.59 -5.88
CA SER A 23 6.89 10.23 -7.26
C SER A 23 6.10 11.13 -8.24
N ASP A 24 6.54 11.22 -9.49
CA ASP A 24 5.75 11.87 -10.55
C ASP A 24 4.40 11.15 -10.70
N PRO A 25 3.27 11.86 -10.77
CA PRO A 25 1.97 11.21 -10.96
C PRO A 25 1.89 10.54 -12.33
N TYR A 26 1.25 9.37 -12.38
CA TYR A 26 0.89 8.72 -13.63
C TYR A 26 -0.10 9.57 -14.44
N PRO A 27 -0.10 9.49 -15.78
CA PRO A 27 -1.15 10.11 -16.58
C PRO A 27 -2.51 9.50 -16.22
N THR A 28 -3.59 10.26 -16.37
CA THR A 28 -4.93 9.85 -15.93
C THR A 28 -5.52 8.68 -16.72
N HIS A 29 -4.99 8.41 -17.91
CA HIS A 29 -5.42 7.34 -18.83
C HIS A 29 -4.20 6.69 -19.49
N LEU A 30 -4.41 5.51 -20.08
CA LEU A 30 -3.42 4.86 -20.94
C LEU A 30 -3.22 5.65 -22.26
N ILE A 31 -2.18 5.31 -23.01
CA ILE A 31 -1.79 5.98 -24.27
C ILE A 31 -2.93 5.95 -25.31
N ASP A 32 -3.83 4.96 -25.22
CA ASP A 32 -4.99 4.78 -26.08
C ASP A 32 -6.31 5.29 -25.47
N ASN A 33 -6.24 6.16 -24.46
CA ASN A 33 -7.37 6.73 -23.72
C ASN A 33 -8.24 5.73 -22.92
N ARG A 34 -7.84 4.47 -22.81
CA ARG A 34 -8.53 3.54 -21.90
C ARG A 34 -8.28 3.92 -20.43
N PRO A 35 -9.26 3.69 -19.54
CA PRO A 35 -9.03 3.84 -18.11
C PRO A 35 -7.97 2.85 -17.64
N TRP A 36 -7.25 3.20 -16.57
CA TRP A 36 -6.32 2.27 -15.95
C TRP A 36 -7.09 1.10 -15.34
N PRO A 37 -6.61 -0.15 -15.50
CA PRO A 37 -7.26 -1.30 -14.85
C PRO A 37 -7.23 -1.13 -13.33
N LYS A 38 -8.24 -1.62 -12.64
CA LYS A 38 -8.25 -1.51 -11.19
C LYS A 38 -7.27 -2.52 -10.58
N ILE A 39 -6.33 -2.05 -9.78
CA ILE A 39 -5.39 -2.91 -9.04
C ILE A 39 -5.80 -2.95 -7.57
N SER A 40 -6.03 -4.16 -7.04
CA SER A 40 -6.27 -4.38 -5.61
C SER A 40 -5.01 -4.91 -4.94
N ILE A 41 -4.51 -4.18 -3.94
CA ILE A 41 -3.42 -4.66 -3.08
C ILE A 41 -4.00 -4.96 -1.70
N VAL A 42 -3.70 -6.14 -1.17
CA VAL A 42 -4.02 -6.53 0.21
C VAL A 42 -2.74 -6.56 1.04
N THR A 43 -2.71 -5.85 2.16
CA THR A 43 -1.64 -5.98 3.14
C THR A 43 -2.18 -6.63 4.41
N PRO A 44 -1.77 -7.88 4.72
CA PRO A 44 -2.00 -8.46 6.03
C PRO A 44 -1.05 -7.83 7.05
N ASN A 45 -1.52 -7.62 8.29
CA ASN A 45 -0.72 -7.09 9.38
C ASN A 45 -1.04 -7.80 10.69
N TYR A 46 -0.03 -8.11 11.51
CA TYR A 46 -0.23 -8.54 12.90
C TYR A 46 1.01 -8.20 13.72
N ASN A 47 0.87 -7.25 14.66
CA ASN A 47 1.95 -6.74 15.50
C ASN A 47 3.21 -6.32 14.72
N CYS A 48 3.02 -5.66 13.57
CA CYS A 48 4.09 -5.13 12.71
C CYS A 48 3.99 -3.60 12.54
N GLY A 49 3.49 -2.89 13.55
CA GLY A 49 3.27 -1.44 13.50
C GLY A 49 4.53 -0.66 13.12
N GLU A 50 5.70 -1.11 13.55
CA GLU A 50 6.98 -0.48 13.17
C GLU A 50 7.30 -0.52 11.66
N PHE A 51 6.67 -1.44 10.92
CA PHE A 51 6.92 -1.65 9.49
C PHE A 51 5.80 -1.12 8.58
N LEU A 52 4.67 -0.69 9.13
CA LEU A 52 3.49 -0.22 8.37
C LEU A 52 3.71 1.02 7.49
N GLU A 53 4.94 1.55 7.42
CA GLU A 53 5.38 2.42 6.32
C GLU A 53 5.27 1.75 4.93
N THR A 54 5.07 0.43 4.89
CA THR A 54 4.52 -0.30 3.73
C THR A 54 3.34 0.46 3.10
N ILE A 55 2.41 0.97 3.91
CA ILE A 55 1.23 1.70 3.42
C ILE A 55 1.64 2.87 2.55
N ARG A 56 2.60 3.65 3.04
CA ARG A 56 3.13 4.81 2.34
C ARG A 56 3.81 4.41 1.02
N SER A 57 4.55 3.30 1.02
CA SER A 57 5.22 2.79 -0.20
C SER A 57 4.25 2.36 -1.30
N VAL A 58 3.08 1.83 -0.94
CA VAL A 58 2.01 1.45 -1.88
C VAL A 58 1.33 2.71 -2.42
N LEU A 59 0.93 3.62 -1.54
CA LEU A 59 0.25 4.86 -1.93
C LEU A 59 1.13 5.74 -2.82
N LEU A 60 2.43 5.84 -2.51
CA LEU A 60 3.38 6.63 -3.28
C LEU A 60 3.82 5.99 -4.60
N GLN A 61 3.35 4.79 -4.94
CA GLN A 61 3.41 4.35 -6.34
C GLN A 61 2.61 5.30 -7.24
N GLY A 62 1.61 6.01 -6.70
CA GLY A 62 0.84 6.98 -7.46
C GLY A 62 -0.05 6.35 -8.54
N TYR A 63 -0.36 5.06 -8.41
CA TYR A 63 -1.20 4.34 -9.36
C TYR A 63 -2.64 4.90 -9.32
N PRO A 64 -3.21 5.33 -10.45
CA PRO A 64 -4.40 6.17 -10.46
C PRO A 64 -5.71 5.41 -10.18
N ASN A 65 -5.73 4.08 -10.29
CA ASN A 65 -6.91 3.24 -10.01
C ASN A 65 -6.57 2.14 -8.99
N LEU A 66 -5.97 2.55 -7.88
CA LEU A 66 -5.59 1.68 -6.77
C LEU A 66 -6.76 1.45 -5.81
N GLU A 67 -7.00 0.20 -5.47
CA GLU A 67 -7.79 -0.22 -4.32
C GLU A 67 -6.84 -0.81 -3.29
N TYR A 68 -6.72 -0.15 -2.13
CA TYR A 68 -5.80 -0.62 -1.10
C TYR A 68 -6.54 -1.07 0.14
N ILE A 69 -6.27 -2.32 0.55
CA ILE A 69 -6.98 -3.03 1.61
C ILE A 69 -5.99 -3.47 2.68
N ILE A 70 -6.26 -3.12 3.94
CA ILE A 70 -5.48 -3.60 5.09
C ILE A 70 -6.32 -4.57 5.91
N ILE A 71 -5.78 -5.76 6.21
CA ILE A 71 -6.43 -6.72 7.11
C ILE A 71 -5.50 -6.96 8.28
N ASP A 72 -5.87 -6.42 9.44
CA ASP A 72 -5.12 -6.54 10.68
C ASP A 72 -5.65 -7.69 11.54
N GLY A 73 -4.76 -8.56 12.01
CA GLY A 73 -5.05 -9.79 12.76
C GLY A 73 -5.42 -9.58 14.23
N GLY A 74 -5.83 -8.37 14.63
CA GLY A 74 -6.08 -8.02 16.02
C GLY A 74 -4.82 -7.59 16.76
N SER A 75 -4.01 -6.73 16.13
CA SER A 75 -2.76 -6.24 16.70
C SER A 75 -2.98 -5.48 18.01
N THR A 76 -2.03 -5.63 18.93
CA THR A 76 -2.01 -4.95 20.24
C THR A 76 -0.90 -3.90 20.35
N ASP A 77 -0.14 -3.69 19.29
CA ASP A 77 0.90 -2.68 19.18
C ASP A 77 0.37 -1.36 18.57
N SER A 78 1.25 -0.52 18.01
CA SER A 78 0.88 0.74 17.37
C SER A 78 0.17 0.60 16.01
N SER A 79 -0.06 -0.62 15.52
CA SER A 79 -0.61 -0.87 14.18
C SER A 79 -1.94 -0.15 13.95
N LEU A 80 -2.88 -0.25 14.89
CA LEU A 80 -4.22 0.36 14.75
C LEU A 80 -4.15 1.88 14.65
N GLU A 81 -3.26 2.53 15.40
CA GLU A 81 -3.07 3.98 15.32
C GLU A 81 -2.57 4.39 13.92
N ILE A 82 -1.61 3.64 13.38
CA ILE A 82 -1.03 3.91 12.07
C ILE A 82 -2.06 3.67 10.97
N ILE A 83 -2.80 2.56 11.00
CA ILE A 83 -3.87 2.26 10.02
C ILE A 83 -4.91 3.38 10.02
N LYS A 84 -5.38 3.83 11.18
CA LYS A 84 -6.35 4.94 11.28
C LYS A 84 -5.82 6.25 10.72
N ARG A 85 -4.51 6.51 10.84
CA ARG A 85 -3.89 7.70 10.26
C ARG A 85 -4.00 7.71 8.73
N TYR A 86 -3.92 6.55 8.10
CA TYR A 86 -4.03 6.38 6.65
C TYR A 86 -5.44 6.01 6.17
N GLU A 87 -6.41 5.80 7.06
CA GLU A 87 -7.79 5.39 6.75
C GLU A 87 -8.42 6.15 5.57
N PRO A 88 -8.30 7.50 5.47
CA PRO A 88 -8.84 8.24 4.33
C PRO A 88 -8.28 7.78 2.97
N CYS A 89 -7.07 7.23 2.94
CA CYS A 89 -6.38 6.77 1.73
C CYS A 89 -6.61 5.28 1.44
N LEU A 90 -7.32 4.56 2.29
CA LEU A 90 -7.58 3.12 2.16
C LEU A 90 -8.99 2.90 1.60
N ALA A 91 -9.12 1.91 0.72
CA ALA A 91 -10.45 1.49 0.24
C ALA A 91 -11.20 0.68 1.30
N TYR A 92 -10.46 -0.08 2.11
CA TYR A 92 -11.01 -0.84 3.24
C TYR A 92 -9.93 -1.15 4.26
N TRP A 93 -10.31 -1.18 5.53
CA TRP A 93 -9.49 -1.78 6.57
C TRP A 93 -10.35 -2.42 7.65
N ILE A 94 -9.80 -3.42 8.35
CA ILE A 94 -10.41 -4.00 9.55
C ILE A 94 -9.33 -4.55 10.47
N THR A 95 -9.61 -4.53 11.78
CA THR A 95 -8.85 -5.30 12.78
C THR A 95 -9.75 -6.37 13.37
N GLN A 96 -9.32 -7.63 13.28
CA GLN A 96 -10.02 -8.78 13.84
C GLN A 96 -9.04 -9.92 14.06
N SER A 97 -9.24 -10.70 15.12
CA SER A 97 -8.49 -11.95 15.28
C SER A 97 -8.70 -12.84 14.06
N ASP A 98 -7.62 -13.42 13.55
CA ASP A 98 -7.63 -14.31 12.40
C ASP A 98 -6.78 -15.58 12.66
N GLN A 99 -6.74 -16.45 11.65
CA GLN A 99 -5.99 -17.70 11.68
C GLN A 99 -4.63 -17.54 10.97
N GLY A 100 -4.03 -16.35 11.07
CA GLY A 100 -2.76 -15.98 10.47
C GLY A 100 -2.88 -15.36 9.08
N GLN A 101 -1.71 -15.05 8.53
CA GLN A 101 -1.53 -14.22 7.33
C GLN A 101 -2.35 -14.66 6.11
N SER A 102 -2.42 -15.96 5.82
CA SER A 102 -3.21 -16.47 4.69
C SER A 102 -4.71 -16.21 4.86
N ALA A 103 -5.21 -16.27 6.10
CA ALA A 103 -6.60 -15.94 6.39
C ALA A 103 -6.86 -14.45 6.17
N ALA A 104 -5.94 -13.58 6.62
CA ALA A 104 -6.00 -12.14 6.36
C ALA A 104 -6.02 -11.82 4.86
N ILE A 105 -5.10 -12.40 4.09
CA ILE A 105 -5.03 -12.21 2.63
C ILE A 105 -6.33 -12.66 1.95
N ASN A 106 -6.82 -13.85 2.27
CA ASN A 106 -8.09 -14.36 1.72
C ASN A 106 -9.30 -13.50 2.10
N ASN A 107 -9.32 -12.96 3.32
CA ASN A 107 -10.36 -12.03 3.76
C ASN A 107 -10.32 -10.70 2.98
N GLY A 108 -9.13 -10.22 2.67
CA GLY A 108 -8.91 -9.04 1.83
C GLY A 108 -9.36 -9.28 0.39
N PHE A 109 -8.95 -10.40 -0.24
CA PHE A 109 -9.35 -10.71 -1.61
C PHE A 109 -10.85 -10.94 -1.79
N ARG A 110 -11.55 -11.44 -0.77
CA ARG A 110 -13.04 -11.52 -0.81
C ARG A 110 -13.72 -10.15 -0.87
N ARG A 111 -13.02 -9.07 -0.55
CA ARG A 111 -13.50 -7.68 -0.63
C ARG A 111 -12.93 -6.92 -1.82
N ALA A 112 -11.85 -7.42 -2.39
CA ALA A 112 -11.20 -6.82 -3.55
C ALA A 112 -12.12 -6.88 -4.78
N SER A 113 -12.10 -5.82 -5.57
CA SER A 113 -12.87 -5.71 -6.82
C SER A 113 -12.01 -5.33 -8.03
N GLY A 114 -10.69 -5.34 -7.86
CA GLY A 114 -9.74 -5.08 -8.93
C GLY A 114 -9.65 -6.21 -9.94
N GLU A 115 -9.30 -5.84 -11.17
CA GLU A 115 -9.01 -6.76 -12.27
C GLU A 115 -7.67 -7.47 -12.04
N ILE A 116 -6.75 -6.79 -11.35
CA ILE A 116 -5.43 -7.29 -10.98
C ILE A 116 -5.36 -7.33 -9.46
N MET A 117 -5.02 -8.49 -8.91
CA MET A 117 -4.92 -8.70 -7.46
C MET A 117 -3.47 -8.97 -7.07
N GLY A 118 -3.03 -8.38 -5.97
CA GLY A 118 -1.74 -8.65 -5.35
C GLY A 118 -1.80 -8.52 -3.83
N TRP A 119 -0.80 -9.06 -3.15
CA TRP A 119 -0.59 -8.81 -1.73
C TRP A 119 0.83 -8.32 -1.48
N LEU A 120 1.02 -7.56 -0.40
CA LEU A 120 2.31 -7.09 0.08
C LEU A 120 2.32 -7.19 1.60
N ASN A 121 3.31 -7.89 2.16
CA ASN A 121 3.41 -8.05 3.61
C ASN A 121 3.73 -6.72 4.30
N SER A 122 3.31 -6.58 5.55
CA SER A 122 3.53 -5.38 6.35
C SER A 122 5.00 -5.09 6.67
N ASP A 123 5.90 -6.06 6.50
CA ASP A 123 7.35 -5.94 6.67
C ASP A 123 8.12 -5.64 5.37
N ASP A 124 7.42 -5.59 4.23
CA ASP A 124 7.97 -5.31 2.90
C ASP A 124 7.58 -3.90 2.41
N TYR A 125 8.27 -3.40 1.39
CA TYR A 125 7.91 -2.15 0.71
C TYR A 125 8.17 -2.23 -0.78
N TYR A 126 7.35 -1.52 -1.57
CA TYR A 126 7.68 -1.33 -2.97
C TYR A 126 8.85 -0.36 -3.12
N GLN A 127 9.71 -0.64 -4.10
CA GLN A 127 10.72 0.34 -4.50
C GLN A 127 10.08 1.53 -5.23
N PRO A 128 10.77 2.67 -5.28
CA PRO A 128 10.32 3.79 -6.10
C PRO A 128 10.14 3.33 -7.54
N THR A 129 9.02 3.71 -8.15
CA THR A 129 8.67 3.40 -9.54
C THR A 129 9.78 3.80 -10.53
N ARG A 130 10.60 4.80 -10.17
CA ARG A 130 11.58 5.43 -11.07
C ARG A 130 12.99 5.53 -10.47
N SER A 131 13.48 4.43 -9.89
CA SER A 131 14.86 4.42 -9.37
C SER A 131 15.92 4.43 -10.47
N PHE A 132 15.66 3.91 -11.67
CA PHE A 132 16.58 3.94 -12.82
C PHE A 132 15.78 3.91 -14.12
N GLY A 133 16.23 4.63 -15.16
CA GLY A 133 15.56 4.77 -16.45
C GLY A 133 15.49 3.49 -17.31
N LEU A 134 14.97 2.39 -16.76
CA LEU A 134 14.69 1.15 -17.46
C LEU A 134 13.30 0.62 -17.06
N PRO A 135 12.57 -0.05 -17.98
CA PRO A 135 11.28 -0.65 -17.67
C PRO A 135 11.51 -1.81 -16.67
N SER A 136 11.19 -1.57 -15.40
CA SER A 136 11.48 -2.48 -14.29
C SER A 136 10.60 -3.73 -14.33
N ARG A 137 11.21 -4.87 -14.62
CA ARG A 137 10.65 -6.19 -14.31
C ARG A 137 10.97 -6.52 -12.84
N SER A 138 9.92 -6.70 -12.04
CA SER A 138 9.87 -7.36 -10.72
C SER A 138 10.86 -6.88 -9.67
N ILE A 139 10.37 -6.16 -8.65
CA ILE A 139 11.20 -5.64 -7.56
C ILE A 139 10.48 -5.85 -6.22
N TRP A 140 10.92 -6.86 -5.47
CA TRP A 140 10.61 -7.09 -4.05
C TRP A 140 11.93 -7.05 -3.29
N ARG A 141 11.98 -6.38 -2.12
CA ARG A 141 13.15 -6.45 -1.23
C ARG A 141 12.64 -6.64 0.20
N ARG A 142 12.93 -7.81 0.77
CA ARG A 142 12.74 -8.09 2.19
C ARG A 142 13.74 -7.26 2.98
N ARG A 143 13.33 -6.64 4.09
CA ARG A 143 14.28 -5.99 5.00
C ARG A 143 14.89 -7.08 5.89
N ASP A 144 16.21 -7.27 5.80
CA ASP A 144 16.90 -8.21 6.68
C ASP A 144 16.81 -7.69 8.13
N THR A 145 16.16 -8.44 9.01
CA THR A 145 16.17 -8.18 10.46
C THR A 145 17.49 -8.67 11.02
N SER A 146 18.35 -7.76 11.49
CA SER A 146 19.54 -8.06 12.30
C SER A 146 19.18 -8.28 13.76
#